data_AF-A0A7X2M8M3-F1
#
_entry.id   AF-A0A7X2M8M3-F1
#
_cell.length_a   1.000
_cell.length_b   1.000
_cell.length_c   1.000
_cell.angle_alpha   90.00
_cell.angle_beta   90.00
_cell.angle_gamma   90.00
#
_symmetry.space_group_name_H-M   'P 1'
#
loop_
_entity.id
_entity.type
_entity.pdbx_description
1 polymer ?
#
loop_
_entity_poly.entity_id
_entity_poly.type
_entity_poly.pdbx_seq_one_letter_code
_entity_poly.pdbx_strand_id
1 'polypeptide(L)'
;MVIGKPCDIEAIINYTKIDEKLKKCIKYTMTFFCAGAPSKNATLKLAENLGVQADQIDSVRYRGNGWPGKATITLKDKSERHMEYIDSWNRILGRNIRKMCKFCVNGVGMYADISCGDLWNLDKNQKPEFTEGKGQNIIFARSKAGRDLLIEASNKGYLYLENYTKMNDLKYIQPNHYNMQTTMSGKIVGMKIVGCNLIPQYNIKKLFEASKEISKVKLMRTAMGTIKRKIKGSI
;
A
#
# COMPACT_ATOMS: atom_id res chain seq x y z
N MET A 1 -18.03 -12.37 -3.77
CA MET A 1 -17.15 -11.47 -2.99
C MET A 1 -15.84 -11.33 -3.74
N VAL A 2 -15.22 -10.16 -3.70
CA VAL A 2 -13.92 -9.91 -4.32
C VAL A 2 -12.96 -9.37 -3.26
N ILE A 3 -11.76 -9.95 -3.20
CA ILE A 3 -10.65 -9.44 -2.39
C ILE A 3 -9.48 -9.17 -3.33
N GLY A 4 -8.90 -7.98 -3.25
CA GLY A 4 -7.80 -7.60 -4.13
C GLY A 4 -6.99 -6.43 -3.59
N LYS A 5 -5.96 -6.03 -4.35
CA LYS A 5 -5.26 -4.77 -4.09
C LYS A 5 -6.23 -3.61 -4.35
N PRO A 6 -6.00 -2.41 -3.80
CA PRO A 6 -6.87 -1.27 -4.04
C PRO A 6 -7.10 -0.97 -5.53
N CYS A 7 -6.07 -1.13 -6.37
CA CYS A 7 -6.20 -0.93 -7.81
C CYS A 7 -6.97 -2.06 -8.53
N ASP A 8 -6.97 -3.28 -8.00
CA ASP A 8 -7.77 -4.38 -8.55
C ASP A 8 -9.26 -4.11 -8.25
N ILE A 9 -9.58 -3.68 -7.02
CA ILE A 9 -10.95 -3.30 -6.63
C ILE A 9 -11.44 -2.09 -7.43
N GLU A 10 -10.60 -1.08 -7.63
CA GLU A 10 -10.94 0.09 -8.43
C GLU A 10 -11.22 -0.28 -9.90
N ALA A 11 -10.43 -1.18 -10.49
CA ALA A 11 -10.67 -1.68 -11.84
C ALA A 11 -12.03 -2.41 -11.93
N ILE A 12 -12.32 -3.28 -10.97
CA ILE A 12 -13.59 -4.02 -10.91
C ILE A 12 -14.78 -3.07 -10.76
N ILE A 13 -14.71 -2.10 -9.85
CA ILE A 13 -15.77 -1.11 -9.65
C ILE A 13 -16.01 -0.30 -10.93
N ASN A 14 -14.95 0.10 -11.62
CA ASN A 14 -15.11 0.80 -12.90
C ASN A 14 -15.74 -0.11 -13.96
N TYR A 15 -15.38 -1.39 -14.01
CA TYR A 15 -15.97 -2.34 -14.96
C TYR A 15 -17.45 -2.63 -14.65
N THR A 16 -17.87 -2.66 -13.37
CA THR A 16 -19.30 -2.81 -13.01
C THR A 16 -20.19 -1.66 -13.47
N LYS A 17 -19.61 -0.51 -13.85
CA LYS A 17 -20.39 0.62 -14.42
C LYS A 17 -20.80 0.35 -15.87
N ILE A 18 -20.12 -0.56 -16.55
CA ILE A 18 -20.41 -0.95 -17.94
C ILE A 18 -20.98 -2.37 -18.04
N ASP A 19 -20.78 -3.22 -17.02
CA ASP A 19 -21.35 -4.56 -16.92
C ASP A 19 -22.25 -4.70 -15.70
N GLU A 20 -23.56 -4.52 -15.92
CA GLU A 20 -24.59 -4.68 -14.88
C GLU A 20 -24.78 -6.14 -14.45
N LYS A 21 -24.40 -7.14 -15.26
CA LYS A 21 -24.45 -8.55 -14.85
C LYS A 21 -23.38 -8.81 -13.79
N LEU A 22 -22.14 -8.37 -14.03
CA LEU A 22 -21.06 -8.50 -13.06
C LEU A 22 -21.40 -7.77 -11.75
N LYS A 23 -21.96 -6.56 -11.84
CA LYS A 23 -22.37 -5.78 -10.66
C LYS A 23 -23.30 -6.57 -9.73
N LYS A 24 -24.27 -7.30 -10.28
CA LYS A 24 -25.19 -8.15 -9.51
C LYS A 24 -24.51 -9.35 -8.86
N CYS A 25 -23.39 -9.83 -9.40
CA CYS A 25 -22.62 -10.95 -8.85
C CYS A 25 -21.70 -10.53 -7.69
N ILE A 26 -21.35 -9.26 -7.57
CA ILE A 26 -20.42 -8.77 -6.55
C ILE A 26 -21.18 -8.26 -5.33
N LYS A 27 -21.33 -9.13 -4.33
CA LYS A 27 -21.98 -8.78 -3.06
C LYS A 27 -21.13 -7.90 -2.13
N TYR A 28 -19.80 -8.12 -2.11
CA TYR A 28 -18.85 -7.41 -1.24
C TYR A 28 -17.50 -7.27 -1.93
N THR A 29 -16.84 -6.14 -1.68
CA THR A 29 -15.46 -5.85 -2.07
C THR A 29 -14.61 -5.57 -0.82
N MET A 30 -13.45 -6.22 -0.73
CA MET A 30 -12.51 -6.02 0.37
C MET A 30 -11.10 -5.76 -0.16
N THR A 31 -10.33 -4.95 0.56
CA THR A 31 -8.94 -4.69 0.23
C THR A 31 -8.11 -4.50 1.48
N PHE A 32 -6.81 -4.77 1.36
CA PHE A 32 -5.82 -4.37 2.33
C PHE A 32 -5.12 -3.08 1.90
N PHE A 33 -4.45 -2.41 2.84
CA PHE A 33 -3.60 -1.26 2.58
C PHE A 33 -2.38 -1.69 1.76
N CYS A 34 -2.17 -1.06 0.61
CA CYS A 34 -1.11 -1.44 -0.32
C CYS A 34 -0.07 -0.34 -0.46
N ALA A 35 1.16 -0.64 -0.05
CA ALA A 35 2.31 0.27 -0.17
C ALA A 35 3.05 0.15 -1.52
N GLY A 36 2.48 -0.62 -2.47
CA GLY A 36 3.04 -0.89 -3.78
C GLY A 36 3.55 -2.32 -3.93
N ALA A 37 3.42 -2.89 -5.12
CA ALA A 37 3.89 -4.23 -5.40
C ALA A 37 5.39 -4.20 -5.75
N PRO A 38 6.26 -4.94 -5.03
CA PRO A 38 7.66 -5.12 -5.42
C PRO A 38 7.79 -5.71 -6.83
N SER A 39 8.84 -5.32 -7.54
CA SER A 39 9.18 -5.96 -8.82
C SER A 39 9.81 -7.34 -8.62
N LYS A 40 9.84 -8.15 -9.70
CA LYS A 40 10.62 -9.41 -9.71
C LYS A 40 12.07 -9.16 -9.30
N ASN A 41 12.69 -8.10 -9.85
CA ASN A 41 14.07 -7.73 -9.52
C ASN A 41 14.25 -7.35 -8.04
N ALA A 42 13.26 -6.73 -7.41
CA ALA A 42 13.30 -6.46 -5.97
C ALA A 42 13.31 -7.75 -5.14
N THR A 43 12.55 -8.77 -5.59
CA THR A 43 12.50 -10.08 -4.95
C THR A 43 13.81 -10.85 -5.14
N LEU A 44 14.38 -10.81 -6.34
CA LEU A 44 15.70 -11.42 -6.60
C LEU A 44 16.80 -10.75 -5.78
N LYS A 45 16.77 -9.43 -5.65
CA LYS A 45 17.71 -8.69 -4.81
C LYS A 45 17.55 -9.01 -3.32
N LEU A 46 16.32 -9.25 -2.86
CA LEU A 46 16.08 -9.74 -1.50
C LEU A 46 16.77 -11.11 -1.29
N ALA A 47 16.66 -12.02 -2.27
CA ALA A 47 17.31 -13.32 -2.23
C ALA A 47 18.82 -13.24 -2.23
N GLU A 48 19.39 -12.43 -3.11
CA GLU A 48 20.82 -12.17 -3.17
C GLU A 48 21.37 -11.64 -1.82
N ASN A 49 20.64 -10.74 -1.16
CA ASN A 49 21.02 -10.21 0.17
C ASN A 49 20.97 -11.28 1.28
N LEU A 50 20.27 -12.38 1.05
CA LEU A 50 20.24 -13.55 1.94
C LEU A 50 21.21 -14.65 1.51
N GLY A 51 22.05 -14.40 0.50
CA GLY A 51 22.98 -15.38 -0.06
C GLY A 51 22.29 -16.49 -0.86
N VAL A 52 21.10 -16.25 -1.39
CA VAL A 52 20.29 -17.24 -2.13
C VAL A 52 20.25 -16.91 -3.62
N GLN A 53 20.59 -17.90 -4.46
CA GLN A 53 20.48 -17.80 -5.91
C GLN A 53 19.06 -18.07 -6.40
N ALA A 54 18.69 -17.49 -7.54
CA ALA A 54 17.31 -17.51 -8.04
C ALA A 54 16.77 -18.93 -8.32
N ASP A 55 17.65 -19.83 -8.76
CA ASP A 55 17.35 -21.23 -9.07
C ASP A 55 17.21 -22.12 -7.82
N GLN A 56 17.65 -21.64 -6.65
CA GLN A 56 17.50 -22.32 -5.36
C GLN A 56 16.16 -22.03 -4.68
N ILE A 57 15.45 -20.98 -5.10
CA ILE A 57 14.21 -20.52 -4.48
C ILE A 57 13.06 -21.50 -4.79
N ASP A 58 12.34 -21.89 -3.75
CA ASP A 58 11.05 -22.61 -3.83
C ASP A 58 9.89 -21.62 -3.65
N SER A 59 9.92 -20.82 -2.58
CA SER A 59 8.89 -19.81 -2.32
C SER A 59 9.43 -18.59 -1.57
N VAL A 60 8.68 -17.49 -1.63
CA VAL A 60 8.99 -16.24 -0.93
C VAL A 60 7.77 -15.77 -0.15
N ARG A 61 7.98 -15.50 1.13
CA ARG A 61 7.03 -14.81 2.01
C ARG A 61 7.59 -13.43 2.31
N TYR A 62 6.99 -12.38 1.74
CA TYR A 62 7.48 -11.01 1.92
C TYR A 62 7.31 -10.47 3.34
N ARG A 63 6.38 -11.07 4.10
CA ARG A 63 6.06 -10.76 5.48
C ARG A 63 5.17 -11.86 6.05
N GLY A 64 5.25 -12.15 7.34
CA GLY A 64 4.30 -13.03 8.04
C GLY A 64 4.90 -13.71 9.26
N ASN A 65 4.12 -14.60 9.88
CA ASN A 65 4.42 -15.26 11.16
C ASN A 65 4.70 -14.27 12.29
N GLY A 66 3.90 -13.21 12.32
CA GLY A 66 3.91 -12.19 13.33
C GLY A 66 3.55 -10.81 12.77
N TRP A 67 3.79 -9.76 13.55
CA TRP A 67 3.43 -8.38 13.24
C TRP A 67 4.55 -7.43 13.68
N PRO A 68 5.42 -6.98 12.73
CA PRO A 68 5.36 -7.25 11.30
C PRO A 68 5.81 -8.66 10.89
N GLY A 69 6.60 -9.37 11.69
CA GLY A 69 7.21 -10.64 11.31
C GLY A 69 8.38 -10.46 10.34
N LYS A 70 8.76 -11.55 9.65
CA LYS A 70 9.98 -11.59 8.81
C LYS A 70 9.68 -11.77 7.33
N ALA A 71 10.58 -11.28 6.49
CA ALA A 71 10.66 -11.69 5.10
C ALA A 71 11.48 -12.98 5.02
N THR A 72 10.93 -14.01 4.39
CA THR A 72 11.51 -15.36 4.37
C THR A 72 11.55 -15.89 2.95
N ILE A 73 12.65 -16.56 2.61
CA ILE A 73 12.83 -17.34 1.40
C ILE A 73 12.98 -18.79 1.83
N THR A 74 12.12 -19.64 1.28
CA THR A 74 12.22 -21.09 1.42
C THR A 74 12.94 -21.63 0.19
N LEU A 75 13.99 -22.40 0.40
CA LEU A 75 14.77 -23.03 -0.65
C LEU A 75 14.15 -24.37 -1.05
N LYS A 76 14.57 -24.92 -2.19
CA LYS A 76 14.10 -26.23 -2.69
C LYS A 76 14.43 -27.39 -1.75
N ASP A 77 15.51 -27.26 -0.98
CA ASP A 77 15.89 -28.20 0.09
C ASP A 77 15.08 -28.03 1.39
N LYS A 78 14.09 -27.12 1.37
CA LYS A 78 13.21 -26.75 2.49
C LYS A 78 13.88 -25.98 3.62
N SER A 79 15.17 -25.65 3.52
CA SER A 79 15.80 -24.70 4.44
C SER A 79 15.27 -23.28 4.20
N GLU A 80 15.28 -22.45 5.24
CA GLU A 80 14.84 -21.05 5.16
C GLU A 80 16.00 -20.07 5.34
N ARG A 81 15.90 -18.93 4.68
CA ARG A 81 16.69 -17.72 4.97
C ARG A 81 15.73 -16.56 5.19
N HIS A 82 16.03 -15.68 6.14
CA HIS A 82 15.12 -14.60 6.49
C HIS A 82 15.85 -13.33 6.94
N MET A 83 15.13 -12.21 6.89
CA MET A 83 15.55 -10.94 7.49
C MET A 83 14.34 -10.21 8.08
N GLU A 84 14.63 -9.26 8.95
CA GLU A 84 13.60 -8.43 9.59
C GLU A 84 12.81 -7.62 8.56
N TYR A 85 11.53 -7.36 8.85
CA TYR A 85 10.64 -6.63 7.95
C TYR A 85 11.21 -5.27 7.55
N ILE A 86 11.79 -4.54 8.50
CA ILE A 86 12.29 -3.19 8.24
C ILE A 86 13.46 -3.19 7.24
N ASP A 87 14.34 -4.19 7.33
CA ASP A 87 15.47 -4.34 6.41
C ASP A 87 14.98 -4.74 5.02
N SER A 88 14.10 -5.73 4.94
CA SER A 88 13.55 -6.16 3.64
C SER A 88 12.76 -5.04 2.96
N TRP A 89 11.86 -4.37 3.68
CA TRP A 89 10.96 -3.37 3.09
C TRP A 89 11.67 -2.05 2.78
N ASN A 90 12.30 -1.40 3.76
CA ASN A 90 12.85 -0.05 3.56
C ASN A 90 14.14 -0.03 2.75
N ARG A 91 14.92 -1.12 2.76
CA ARG A 91 16.23 -1.16 2.10
C ARG A 91 16.17 -1.82 0.72
N ILE A 92 15.22 -2.74 0.49
CA ILE A 92 15.18 -3.55 -0.73
C ILE A 92 13.84 -3.42 -1.46
N LEU A 93 12.75 -3.96 -0.92
CA LEU A 93 11.47 -4.16 -1.62
C LEU A 93 10.77 -2.84 -1.95
N GLY A 94 10.58 -1.97 -0.96
CA GLY A 94 9.88 -0.70 -1.10
C GLY A 94 10.62 0.31 -2.00
N ARG A 95 11.91 0.11 -2.23
CA ARG A 95 12.71 0.95 -3.15
C ARG A 95 12.45 0.65 -4.61
N ASN A 96 12.03 -0.58 -4.93
CA ASN A 96 11.82 -1.02 -6.31
C ASN A 96 10.44 -1.67 -6.50
N ILE A 97 9.40 -0.85 -6.28
CA ILE A 97 8.01 -1.16 -6.62
C ILE A 97 7.70 -0.87 -8.09
N ARG A 98 6.64 -1.48 -8.61
CA ARG A 98 6.12 -1.23 -9.97
C ARG A 98 5.93 0.28 -10.21
N LYS A 99 6.27 0.74 -11.42
CA LYS A 99 6.25 2.17 -11.78
C LYS A 99 4.89 2.83 -11.48
N MET A 100 3.79 2.16 -11.85
CA MET A 100 2.43 2.66 -11.59
C MET A 100 2.12 2.84 -10.10
N CYS A 101 2.66 1.97 -9.22
CA CYS A 101 2.46 2.10 -7.77
C CYS A 101 3.07 3.39 -7.21
N LYS A 102 4.09 3.97 -7.86
CA LYS A 102 4.67 5.27 -7.47
C LYS A 102 3.74 6.45 -7.74
N PHE A 103 2.67 6.22 -8.51
CA PHE A 103 1.67 7.22 -8.89
C PHE A 103 0.27 6.87 -8.37
N CYS A 104 0.11 5.88 -7.50
CA CYS A 104 -1.19 5.46 -6.96
C CYS A 104 -1.55 6.26 -5.69
N VAL A 105 -2.65 7.02 -5.68
CA VAL A 105 -3.14 7.72 -4.47
C VAL A 105 -4.10 6.89 -3.62
N ASN A 106 -4.51 5.73 -4.12
CA ASN A 106 -5.49 4.85 -3.49
C ASN A 106 -4.84 3.72 -2.69
N GLY A 107 -3.76 4.01 -1.94
CA GLY A 107 -3.08 2.99 -1.12
C GLY A 107 -3.95 2.41 0.01
N VAL A 108 -4.96 3.16 0.46
CA VAL A 108 -5.83 2.82 1.60
C VAL A 108 -7.20 2.26 1.20
N GLY A 109 -7.39 1.94 -0.09
CA GLY A 109 -8.58 1.20 -0.52
C GLY A 109 -9.90 1.96 -0.45
N MET A 110 -9.92 3.22 -0.93
CA MET A 110 -11.05 4.15 -0.79
C MET A 110 -12.35 3.72 -1.46
N TYR A 111 -12.29 2.77 -2.40
CA TYR A 111 -13.46 2.33 -3.18
C TYR A 111 -14.04 0.99 -2.74
N ALA A 112 -13.34 0.22 -1.90
CA ALA A 112 -13.84 -1.07 -1.40
C ALA A 112 -14.94 -0.87 -0.34
N ASP A 113 -15.84 -1.83 -0.16
CA ASP A 113 -16.81 -1.83 0.94
C ASP A 113 -16.10 -1.89 2.31
N ILE A 114 -15.02 -2.68 2.39
CA ILE A 114 -14.17 -2.81 3.56
C ILE A 114 -12.71 -2.64 3.15
N SER A 115 -11.97 -1.78 3.84
CA SER A 115 -10.51 -1.71 3.72
C SER A 115 -9.83 -1.86 5.07
N CYS A 116 -8.79 -2.69 5.16
CA CYS A 116 -8.03 -2.88 6.39
C CYS A 116 -6.53 -2.61 6.19
N GLY A 117 -5.84 -2.24 7.26
CA GLY A 117 -4.38 -2.08 7.27
C GLY A 117 -3.83 -2.29 8.66
N ASP A 118 -2.51 -2.33 8.78
CA ASP A 118 -1.85 -2.39 10.08
C ASP A 118 -2.06 -1.09 10.85
N LEU A 119 -2.46 -1.19 12.12
CA LEU A 119 -2.47 -0.08 13.05
C LEU A 119 -1.13 -0.05 13.79
N TRP A 120 -0.06 0.33 13.09
CA TRP A 120 1.30 0.38 13.65
C TRP A 120 1.35 1.20 14.94
N ASN A 121 2.06 0.69 15.95
CA ASN A 121 2.40 1.48 17.13
C ASN A 121 3.28 2.66 16.72
N LEU A 122 3.19 3.76 17.45
CA LEU A 122 4.04 4.91 17.26
C LEU A 122 5.11 4.96 18.34
N ASP A 123 6.36 5.21 17.95
CA ASP A 123 7.43 5.54 18.88
C ASP A 123 7.24 6.95 19.48
N LYS A 124 8.13 7.31 20.42
CA LYS A 124 8.14 8.65 21.06
C LYS A 124 8.29 9.83 20.08
N ASN A 125 8.66 9.58 18.82
CA ASN A 125 8.84 10.57 17.76
C ASN A 125 7.73 10.50 16.69
N GLN A 126 6.61 9.80 16.97
CA GLN A 126 5.52 9.60 16.01
C GLN A 126 5.96 8.89 14.72
N LYS A 127 6.85 7.91 14.83
CA LYS A 127 7.23 7.02 13.73
C LYS A 127 6.63 5.64 13.96
N PRO A 128 6.21 4.95 12.90
CA PRO A 128 5.72 3.59 13.03
C PRO A 128 6.84 2.69 13.54
N GLU A 129 6.54 1.95 14.60
CA GLU A 129 7.40 0.93 15.18
C GLU A 129 7.13 -0.41 14.49
N PHE A 130 8.21 -1.14 14.24
CA PHE A 130 8.20 -2.42 13.53
C PHE A 130 8.80 -3.54 14.38
N THR A 131 8.76 -3.38 15.69
CA THR A 131 9.09 -4.43 16.66
C THR A 131 7.96 -5.44 16.70
N GLU A 132 8.31 -6.69 17.02
CA GLU A 132 7.36 -7.77 17.05
C GLU A 132 6.36 -7.62 18.20
N GLY A 133 5.06 -7.72 17.91
CA GLY A 133 4.03 -7.53 18.92
C GLY A 133 2.68 -8.14 18.57
N LYS A 134 1.71 -7.92 19.45
CA LYS A 134 0.31 -8.28 19.18
C LYS A 134 -0.20 -7.40 18.03
N GLY A 135 -0.47 -8.02 16.89
CA GLY A 135 -0.94 -7.30 15.72
C GLY A 135 -2.30 -6.67 15.93
N GLN A 136 -2.42 -5.40 15.52
CA GLN A 136 -3.69 -4.69 15.46
C GLN A 136 -3.93 -4.18 14.05
N ASN A 137 -5.20 -4.18 13.64
CA ASN A 137 -5.61 -3.64 12.36
C ASN A 137 -6.55 -2.47 12.54
N ILE A 138 -6.42 -1.48 11.67
CA ILE A 138 -7.44 -0.47 11.45
C ILE A 138 -8.32 -0.93 10.30
N ILE A 139 -9.64 -0.87 10.49
CA ILE A 139 -10.64 -1.29 9.51
C ILE A 139 -11.55 -0.12 9.21
N PHE A 140 -11.82 0.11 7.93
CA PHE A 140 -12.78 1.10 7.45
C PHE A 140 -13.94 0.39 6.76
N ALA A 141 -15.14 0.56 7.29
CA ALA A 141 -16.37 0.28 6.58
C ALA A 141 -16.73 1.49 5.72
N ARG A 142 -16.70 1.36 4.39
CA ARG A 142 -16.95 2.46 3.45
C ARG A 142 -18.34 2.41 2.82
N SER A 143 -19.03 1.28 2.95
CA SER A 143 -20.42 1.11 2.54
C SER A 143 -21.26 0.55 3.68
N LYS A 144 -22.58 0.70 3.57
CA LYS A 144 -23.53 0.08 4.49
C LYS A 144 -23.36 -1.45 4.52
N ALA A 145 -23.22 -2.08 3.35
CA ALA A 145 -23.02 -3.52 3.25
C ALA A 145 -21.74 -3.99 3.94
N GLY A 146 -20.63 -3.23 3.81
CA GLY A 146 -19.38 -3.51 4.51
C GLY A 146 -19.50 -3.35 6.03
N ARG A 147 -20.19 -2.31 6.50
CA ARG A 147 -20.47 -2.09 7.93
C ARG A 147 -21.30 -3.23 8.51
N ASP A 148 -22.40 -3.59 7.86
CA ASP A 148 -23.32 -4.62 8.34
C ASP A 148 -22.59 -5.97 8.42
N LEU A 149 -21.74 -6.29 7.44
CA LEU A 149 -20.93 -7.51 7.45
C LEU A 149 -19.91 -7.55 8.62
N LEU A 150 -19.25 -6.44 8.93
CA LEU A 150 -18.32 -6.36 10.07
C LEU A 150 -19.04 -6.53 11.41
N ILE A 151 -20.21 -5.90 11.56
CA ILE A 151 -21.04 -6.04 12.77
C ILE A 151 -21.50 -7.48 12.93
N GLU A 152 -21.99 -8.12 11.85
CA GLU A 152 -22.39 -9.52 11.87
C GLU A 152 -21.22 -10.44 12.26
N ALA A 153 -20.05 -10.22 11.67
CA ALA A 153 -18.85 -10.98 11.99
C ALA A 153 -18.41 -10.81 13.46
N SER A 154 -18.55 -9.59 14.01
CA SER A 154 -18.26 -9.33 15.42
C SER A 154 -19.24 -10.01 16.36
N ASN A 155 -20.55 -9.91 16.07
CA ASN A 155 -21.60 -10.56 16.84
C ASN A 155 -21.48 -12.10 16.85
N LYS A 156 -20.93 -12.68 15.78
CA LYS A 156 -20.65 -14.11 15.68
C LYS A 156 -19.30 -14.52 16.30
N GLY A 157 -18.55 -13.59 16.88
CA GLY A 157 -17.29 -13.87 17.56
C GLY A 157 -16.08 -14.08 16.63
N TYR A 158 -16.19 -13.79 15.33
CA TYR A 158 -15.06 -13.91 14.41
C TYR A 158 -14.03 -12.79 14.57
N LEU A 159 -14.45 -11.64 15.13
CA LEU A 159 -13.59 -10.48 15.31
C LEU A 159 -14.06 -9.60 16.47
N TYR A 160 -13.10 -8.98 17.16
CA TYR A 160 -13.34 -7.95 18.15
C TYR A 160 -13.17 -6.58 17.48
N LEU A 161 -14.17 -5.71 17.62
CA LEU A 161 -14.15 -4.35 17.09
C LEU A 161 -14.14 -3.35 18.23
N GLU A 162 -13.28 -2.35 18.10
CA GLU A 162 -13.23 -1.19 18.98
C GLU A 162 -13.15 0.09 18.16
N ASN A 163 -13.79 1.16 18.64
CA ASN A 163 -13.75 2.45 17.97
C ASN A 163 -12.36 3.08 18.12
N TYR A 164 -11.73 3.38 16.99
CA TYR A 164 -10.48 4.13 16.97
C TYR A 164 -10.76 5.64 16.91
N THR A 165 -10.34 6.38 17.94
CA THR A 165 -10.69 7.80 18.11
C THR A 165 -9.59 8.76 17.62
N LYS A 166 -8.34 8.30 17.52
CA LYS A 166 -7.17 9.14 17.18
C LYS A 166 -6.91 9.22 15.67
N MET A 167 -7.93 9.58 14.89
CA MET A 167 -7.85 9.57 13.42
C MET A 167 -6.69 10.41 12.84
N ASN A 168 -6.32 11.49 13.52
CA ASN A 168 -5.20 12.34 13.13
C ASN A 168 -3.84 11.63 13.21
N ASP A 169 -3.73 10.56 13.99
CA ASP A 169 -2.48 9.79 14.14
C ASP A 169 -2.20 8.92 12.91
N LEU A 170 -3.22 8.65 12.08
CA LEU A 170 -3.08 7.78 10.90
C LEU A 170 -2.04 8.28 9.90
N LYS A 171 -1.77 9.59 9.82
CA LYS A 171 -0.70 10.15 8.97
C LYS A 171 0.71 9.77 9.45
N TYR A 172 0.86 9.50 10.74
CA TYR A 172 2.10 9.04 11.36
C TYR A 172 2.21 7.52 11.34
N ILE A 173 1.09 6.82 11.51
CA ILE A 173 1.01 5.35 11.46
C ILE A 173 1.26 4.85 10.03
N GLN A 174 0.66 5.50 9.04
CA GLN A 174 0.76 5.13 7.63
C GLN A 174 1.38 6.26 6.77
N PRO A 175 2.62 6.67 7.06
CA PRO A 175 3.22 7.87 6.47
C PRO A 175 3.44 7.73 4.97
N ASN A 176 3.66 6.51 4.47
CA ASN A 176 3.82 6.24 3.04
C ASN A 176 2.53 6.56 2.27
N HIS A 177 1.37 6.17 2.79
CA HIS A 177 0.07 6.46 2.16
C HIS A 177 -0.25 7.94 2.21
N TYR A 178 -0.06 8.57 3.36
CA TYR A 178 -0.24 10.02 3.53
C TYR A 178 0.67 10.82 2.59
N ASN A 179 1.97 10.51 2.56
CA ASN A 179 2.91 11.17 1.67
C ASN A 179 2.54 10.98 0.19
N MET A 180 2.05 9.80 -0.19
CA MET A 180 1.65 9.53 -1.56
C MET A 180 0.48 10.41 -2.01
N GLN A 181 -0.52 10.61 -1.14
CA GLN A 181 -1.68 11.46 -1.42
C GLN A 181 -1.31 12.95 -1.47
N THR A 182 -0.54 13.42 -0.49
CA THR A 182 -0.20 14.85 -0.35
C THR A 182 0.85 15.33 -1.35
N THR A 183 1.72 14.45 -1.85
CA THR A 183 2.80 14.82 -2.80
C THR A 183 2.47 14.55 -4.27
N MET A 184 1.33 13.94 -4.58
CA MET A 184 1.01 13.47 -5.94
C MET A 184 0.97 14.60 -6.97
N SER A 185 0.43 15.77 -6.61
CA SER A 185 0.40 16.94 -7.51
C SER A 185 1.80 17.32 -7.98
N GLY A 186 2.80 17.26 -7.09
CA GLY A 186 4.20 17.51 -7.43
C GLY A 186 4.77 16.47 -8.40
N LYS A 187 4.41 15.19 -8.25
CA LYS A 187 4.80 14.13 -9.20
C LYS A 187 4.19 14.37 -10.58
N ILE A 188 2.91 14.73 -10.64
CA ILE A 188 2.20 15.03 -11.89
C ILE A 188 2.84 16.22 -12.59
N VAL A 189 3.11 17.32 -11.87
CA VAL A 189 3.80 18.50 -12.42
C VAL A 189 5.18 18.12 -12.96
N GLY A 190 5.96 17.34 -12.20
CA GLY A 190 7.27 16.88 -12.65
C GLY A 190 7.21 16.05 -13.93
N MET A 191 6.23 15.17 -14.08
CA MET A 191 6.03 14.38 -15.30
C MET A 191 5.62 15.25 -16.50
N LYS A 192 4.76 16.26 -16.28
CA LYS A 192 4.35 17.20 -17.34
C LYS A 192 5.51 18.05 -17.84
N ILE A 193 6.39 18.52 -16.95
CA ILE A 193 7.56 19.34 -17.31
C ILE A 193 8.49 18.60 -18.28
N VAL A 194 8.64 17.28 -18.13
CA VAL A 194 9.47 16.44 -19.03
C VAL A 194 8.68 15.89 -20.23
N GLY A 195 7.54 16.50 -20.57
CA GLY A 195 6.74 16.13 -21.75
C GLY A 195 6.05 14.77 -21.65
N CYS A 196 5.92 14.18 -20.47
CA CYS A 196 5.27 12.88 -20.31
C CYS A 196 3.76 13.04 -20.18
N ASN A 197 3.03 12.61 -21.21
CA ASN A 197 1.57 12.68 -21.26
C ASN A 197 0.87 11.44 -20.67
N LEU A 198 1.60 10.33 -20.47
CA LEU A 198 1.06 9.13 -19.82
C LEU A 198 1.11 9.28 -18.29
N ILE A 199 0.14 10.01 -17.75
CA ILE A 199 -0.02 10.26 -16.32
C ILE A 199 -1.42 9.85 -15.86
N PRO A 200 -1.59 9.34 -14.62
CA PRO A 200 -2.92 9.02 -14.12
C PRO A 200 -3.80 10.27 -14.03
N GLN A 201 -5.07 10.12 -14.39
CA GLN A 201 -6.05 11.19 -14.30
C GLN A 201 -6.67 11.19 -12.90
N TYR A 202 -6.44 12.26 -12.16
CA TYR A 202 -6.99 12.46 -10.83
C TYR A 202 -7.75 13.79 -10.74
N ASN A 203 -8.64 13.89 -9.77
CA ASN A 203 -9.31 15.15 -9.46
C ASN A 203 -8.27 16.17 -8.93
N ILE A 204 -7.97 17.18 -9.74
CA ILE A 204 -6.92 18.18 -9.46
C ILE A 204 -7.25 18.98 -8.19
N LYS A 205 -8.52 19.32 -7.95
CA LYS A 205 -8.94 20.04 -6.74
C LYS A 205 -8.61 19.25 -5.48
N LYS A 206 -8.93 17.95 -5.45
CA LYS A 206 -8.60 17.05 -4.33
C LYS A 206 -7.09 16.91 -4.12
N LEU A 207 -6.31 16.80 -5.21
CA LEU A 207 -4.85 16.76 -5.09
C LEU A 207 -4.26 18.07 -4.56
N PHE A 208 -4.82 19.21 -4.96
CA PHE A 208 -4.41 20.50 -4.46
C PHE A 208 -4.75 20.66 -2.97
N GLU A 209 -5.96 20.30 -2.56
CA GLU A 209 -6.38 20.28 -1.16
C GLU A 209 -5.45 19.41 -0.31
N ALA A 210 -5.19 18.16 -0.73
CA ALA A 210 -4.24 17.28 -0.03
C ALA A 210 -2.82 17.87 0.03
N SER A 211 -2.37 18.61 -0.99
CA SER A 211 -1.03 19.20 -0.99
C SER A 211 -0.84 20.35 0.00
N LYS A 212 -1.92 20.94 0.53
CA LYS A 212 -1.85 21.99 1.58
C LYS A 212 -1.32 21.45 2.90
N GLU A 213 -1.42 20.15 3.11
CA GLU A 213 -0.94 19.45 4.31
C GLU A 213 0.60 19.29 4.36
N ILE A 214 1.31 19.74 3.33
CA ILE A 214 2.78 19.67 3.25
C ILE A 214 3.38 21.00 2.80
N SER A 215 4.66 21.22 3.11
CA SER A 215 5.35 22.44 2.71
C SER A 215 5.55 22.53 1.19
N LYS A 216 5.51 23.75 0.65
CA LYS A 216 5.83 24.04 -0.76
C LYS A 216 7.22 23.50 -1.15
N VAL A 217 8.19 23.55 -0.23
CA VAL A 217 9.54 23.01 -0.43
C VAL A 217 9.50 21.49 -0.68
N LYS A 218 8.73 20.73 0.09
CA LYS A 218 8.57 19.28 -0.10
C LYS A 218 7.90 18.96 -1.43
N LEU A 219 6.92 19.76 -1.83
CA LEU A 219 6.24 19.62 -3.13
C LEU A 219 7.21 19.85 -4.30
N MET A 220 7.99 20.93 -4.26
CA MET A 220 9.02 21.24 -5.26
C MET A 220 10.09 20.14 -5.34
N ARG A 221 10.61 19.68 -4.19
CA ARG A 221 11.55 18.55 -4.13
C ARG A 221 10.98 17.28 -4.76
N THR A 222 9.68 17.03 -4.57
CA THR A 222 9.00 15.89 -5.20
C THR A 222 8.96 16.02 -6.71
N ALA A 223 8.63 17.21 -7.23
CA ALA A 223 8.62 17.47 -8.67
C ALA A 223 10.02 17.29 -9.28
N MET A 224 11.04 17.95 -8.73
CA MET A 224 12.44 17.82 -9.18
C MET A 224 12.95 16.37 -9.10
N GLY A 225 12.64 15.67 -8.01
CA GLY A 225 13.01 14.26 -7.87
C GLY A 225 12.33 13.37 -8.92
N THR A 226 11.11 13.72 -9.33
CA THR A 226 10.36 12.99 -10.37
C THR A 226 10.96 13.25 -11.75
N ILE A 227 11.26 14.50 -12.09
CA ILE A 227 12.00 14.89 -13.30
C ILE A 227 13.31 14.09 -13.41
N LYS A 228 14.15 14.15 -12.36
CA LYS A 228 15.44 13.43 -12.31
C LYS A 228 15.27 11.93 -12.52
N ARG A 229 14.27 11.31 -11.88
CA ARG A 229 14.01 9.87 -12.01
C ARG A 229 13.53 9.48 -13.40
N LYS A 230 12.73 10.33 -14.05
CA LYS A 230 12.24 10.09 -15.41
C LYS A 230 13.36 10.18 -16.44
N ILE A 231 14.21 11.20 -16.35
CA ILE A 231 15.41 11.34 -17.20
C ILE A 231 16.33 10.12 -17.05
N LYS A 232 16.48 9.58 -15.83
CA LYS A 232 17.26 8.36 -15.55
C LYS A 232 16.55 7.04 -15.90
N GLY A 233 15.33 7.07 -16.45
CA GLY A 233 14.56 5.85 -16.80
C GLY A 233 14.01 5.02 -15.64
N SER A 234 14.11 5.52 -14.40
CA SER A 234 13.70 4.81 -13.17
C SER A 234 12.20 4.90 -12.85
N ILE A 235 11.46 5.74 -13.59
CA ILE A 235 10.00 5.85 -13.63
C ILE A 235 9.53 6.12 -15.05
#